data_AF-A0A7S1XRC1-F1
#
_entry.id   AF-A0A7S1XRC1-F1
#
_cell.length_a   1.000
_cell.length_b   1.000
_cell.length_c   1.000
_cell.angle_alpha   90.00
_cell.angle_beta   90.00
_cell.angle_gamma   90.00
#
_symmetry.space_group_name_H-M   'P 1'
#
loop_
_entity.id
_entity.type
_entity.pdbx_description
1 polymer ?
#
loop_
_entity_poly.entity_id
_entity_poly.type
_entity_poly.pdbx_seq_one_letter_code
_entity_poly.pdbx_strand_id
1 'polypeptide(L)'
;MVLVHIKTGGEAGDEFIVESSVENTNDELIAQIVHVWNLRLRLGQLCGAMMDLAAHGPMKPNDQQGLDEIQEKYSGASIDRGEFYAPDPNGMRTGNGVGPQLTQTFEAVVADARTALDPALARRRQACSAEDLEEKLANMRGAVVMAFPMGLPEFDTVALTLESADGLEGTAASQVRS
;
A
#
# COMPACT_ATOMS: atom_id res chain seq x y z
N MET A 1 -7.80 -15.64 -26.99
CA MET A 1 -7.79 -15.47 -25.52
C MET A 1 -6.91 -16.53 -24.91
N VAL A 2 -5.83 -16.12 -24.24
CA VAL A 2 -4.87 -16.97 -23.53
C VAL A 2 -4.87 -16.53 -22.07
N LEU A 3 -4.97 -17.49 -21.14
CA LEU A 3 -4.88 -17.23 -19.72
C LEU A 3 -3.53 -17.73 -19.21
N VAL A 4 -2.71 -16.81 -18.69
CA VAL A 4 -1.40 -17.12 -18.14
C VAL A 4 -1.52 -17.17 -16.62
N HIS A 5 -1.39 -18.36 -16.05
CA HIS A 5 -1.42 -18.56 -14.60
C HIS A 5 -0.01 -18.37 -14.04
N ILE A 6 0.16 -17.31 -13.26
CA ILE A 6 1.39 -17.00 -12.55
C ILE A 6 1.31 -17.56 -11.14
N LYS A 7 2.30 -18.38 -10.78
CA LYS A 7 2.48 -18.92 -9.43
C LYS A 7 3.82 -18.48 -8.90
N THR A 8 3.82 -17.77 -7.77
CA THR A 8 5.05 -17.44 -7.08
C THR A 8 5.37 -18.53 -6.06
N GLY A 9 6.63 -18.97 -6.01
CA GLY A 9 7.01 -20.15 -5.23
C GLY A 9 6.94 -19.93 -3.71
N GLY A 10 6.36 -20.88 -2.98
CA GLY A 10 6.29 -20.93 -1.51
C GLY A 10 4.99 -21.53 -0.98
N GLU A 11 4.95 -21.94 0.31
CA GLU A 11 3.72 -22.44 0.98
C GLU A 11 2.65 -21.35 1.18
N ALA A 12 3.05 -20.07 1.15
CA ALA A 12 2.19 -18.89 1.21
C ALA A 12 2.25 -18.04 -0.09
N GLY A 13 2.68 -18.64 -1.21
CA GLY A 13 2.91 -17.93 -2.46
C GLY A 13 1.62 -17.33 -3.05
N ASP A 14 1.74 -16.14 -3.64
CA ASP A 14 0.65 -15.50 -4.39
C ASP A 14 0.45 -16.22 -5.74
N GLU A 15 -0.81 -16.35 -6.15
CA GLU A 15 -1.21 -16.91 -7.45
C GLU A 15 -2.27 -16.03 -8.11
N PHE A 16 -2.07 -15.70 -9.39
CA PHE A 16 -2.99 -14.86 -10.16
C PHE A 16 -2.96 -15.23 -11.64
N ILE A 17 -3.97 -14.79 -12.38
CA ILE A 17 -4.10 -15.03 -13.81
C ILE A 17 -4.04 -13.70 -14.54
N VAL A 18 -3.30 -13.65 -15.65
CA VAL A 18 -3.30 -12.53 -16.60
C VAL A 18 -3.91 -13.00 -17.91
N GLU A 19 -4.84 -12.22 -18.45
CA GLU A 19 -5.41 -12.45 -19.78
C GLU A 19 -4.55 -11.79 -20.86
N SER A 20 -4.31 -12.52 -21.95
CA SER A 20 -3.54 -12.04 -23.11
C SER A 20 -4.05 -12.64 -24.43
N SER A 21 -3.46 -12.23 -25.56
CA SER A 21 -3.76 -12.77 -26.89
C SER A 21 -2.56 -13.52 -27.48
N VAL A 22 -2.83 -14.42 -28.43
CA VAL A 22 -1.77 -15.08 -29.23
C VAL A 22 -1.08 -14.12 -30.19
N GLU A 23 -1.64 -12.92 -30.37
CA GLU A 23 -1.09 -11.84 -31.19
C GLU A 23 -0.01 -11.03 -30.46
N ASN A 24 -0.03 -11.04 -29.12
CA ASN A 24 0.96 -10.35 -28.31
C ASN A 24 2.32 -11.03 -28.44
N THR A 25 3.36 -10.20 -28.54
CA THR A 25 4.74 -10.69 -28.43
C THR A 25 5.06 -11.12 -27.00
N ASN A 26 6.10 -11.95 -26.85
CA ASN A 26 6.56 -12.37 -25.52
C ASN A 26 6.96 -11.16 -24.65
N ASP A 27 7.58 -10.13 -25.26
CA ASP A 27 8.02 -8.95 -24.53
C ASP A 27 6.83 -8.12 -24.01
N GLU A 28 5.78 -7.96 -24.82
CA GLU A 28 4.53 -7.30 -24.40
C GLU A 28 3.84 -8.08 -23.28
N LEU A 29 3.78 -9.41 -23.40
CA LEU A 29 3.21 -10.26 -22.36
C LEU A 29 4.00 -10.15 -21.04
N ILE A 30 5.33 -10.18 -21.11
CA ILE A 30 6.19 -10.02 -19.93
C ILE A 30 5.97 -8.65 -19.30
N ALA A 31 5.94 -7.58 -20.09
CA ALA A 31 5.69 -6.22 -19.59
C ALA A 31 4.33 -6.11 -18.90
N GLN A 32 3.27 -6.70 -19.48
CA GLN A 32 1.93 -6.76 -18.89
C GLN A 32 1.93 -7.51 -17.55
N ILE A 33 2.57 -8.68 -17.48
CA ILE A 33 2.65 -9.48 -16.25
C ILE A 33 3.40 -8.71 -15.16
N VAL A 34 4.52 -8.06 -15.50
CA VAL A 34 5.32 -7.27 -14.56
C VAL A 34 4.52 -6.07 -14.03
N HIS A 35 3.78 -5.38 -14.90
CA HIS A 35 2.91 -4.27 -14.49
C HIS A 35 1.87 -4.72 -13.47
N VAL A 36 1.11 -5.78 -13.78
CA VAL A 36 0.10 -6.34 -12.87
C VAL A 36 0.74 -6.81 -11.56
N TRP A 37 1.87 -7.50 -11.63
CA TRP A 37 2.59 -7.97 -10.44
C TRP A 37 3.01 -6.81 -9.52
N ASN A 38 3.58 -5.75 -10.08
CA ASN A 38 4.00 -4.57 -9.32
C ASN A 38 2.81 -3.86 -8.67
N LEU A 39 1.68 -3.71 -9.39
CA LEU A 39 0.44 -3.18 -8.83
C LEU A 39 -0.09 -4.03 -7.67
N ARG A 40 -0.06 -5.36 -7.81
CA ARG A 40 -0.48 -6.29 -6.75
C ARG A 40 0.38 -6.14 -5.49
N LEU A 41 1.70 -6.12 -5.64
CA LEU A 41 2.63 -5.91 -4.52
C LEU A 41 2.38 -4.58 -3.82
N ARG A 42 2.22 -3.52 -4.61
CA ARG A 42 1.96 -2.16 -4.12
C ARG A 42 0.66 -2.07 -3.33
N LEU A 43 -0.43 -2.61 -3.86
CA LEU A 43 -1.72 -2.68 -3.15
C LEU A 43 -1.62 -3.51 -1.87
N GLY A 44 -0.90 -4.64 -1.91
CA GLY A 44 -0.70 -5.50 -0.74
C GLY A 44 0.01 -4.75 0.40
N GLN A 45 1.07 -4.02 0.08
CA GLN A 45 1.78 -3.15 1.03
C GLN A 45 0.86 -2.06 1.59
N LEU A 46 0.11 -1.39 0.72
CA LEU A 46 -0.80 -0.30 1.08
C LEU A 46 -1.92 -0.77 2.01
N CYS A 47 -2.44 -1.99 1.80
CA CYS A 47 -3.47 -2.60 2.64
C CYS A 47 -3.05 -2.78 4.10
N GLY A 48 -1.76 -3.04 4.35
CA GLY A 48 -1.22 -3.07 5.71
C GLY A 48 -1.00 -1.66 6.24
N ALA A 49 -0.27 -0.84 5.48
CA ALA A 49 0.13 0.50 5.90
C ALA A 49 -1.06 1.43 6.19
N MET A 50 -2.17 1.32 5.44
CA MET A 50 -3.38 2.11 5.69
C MET A 50 -4.08 1.73 6.99
N MET A 51 -4.06 0.46 7.39
CA MET A 51 -4.67 0.05 8.66
C MET A 51 -3.85 0.60 9.83
N ASP A 52 -2.52 0.58 9.74
CA ASP A 52 -1.65 1.19 10.74
C ASP A 52 -1.82 2.71 10.78
N LEU A 53 -1.98 3.35 9.62
CA LEU A 53 -2.27 4.78 9.52
C LEU A 53 -3.60 5.14 10.16
N ALA A 54 -4.64 4.32 9.97
CA ALA A 54 -5.95 4.55 10.57
C ALA A 54 -5.89 4.43 12.10
N ALA A 55 -5.16 3.43 12.63
CA ALA A 55 -5.06 3.18 14.06
C ALA A 55 -4.13 4.16 14.78
N HIS A 56 -2.97 4.46 14.20
CA HIS A 56 -1.87 5.15 14.88
C HIS A 56 -1.46 6.47 14.22
N GLY A 57 -2.11 6.88 13.14
CA GLY A 57 -1.84 8.17 12.51
C GLY A 57 -0.54 8.20 11.69
N PRO A 58 -0.14 9.39 11.22
CA PRO A 58 1.03 9.56 10.38
C PRO A 58 2.34 9.12 11.05
N MET A 59 3.36 8.80 10.26
CA MET A 59 4.70 8.51 10.73
C MET A 59 5.36 9.70 11.44
N LYS A 60 6.23 9.40 12.41
CA LYS A 60 7.11 10.37 13.04
C LYS A 60 8.41 10.53 12.25
N PRO A 61 9.06 11.70 12.34
CA PRO A 61 10.45 11.87 11.93
C PRO A 61 11.36 10.82 12.56
N ASN A 62 12.34 10.32 11.81
CA ASN A 62 13.24 9.24 12.26
C ASN A 62 14.00 9.55 13.55
N ASP A 63 14.27 10.83 13.84
CA ASP A 63 14.93 11.31 15.04
C ASP A 63 14.03 11.26 16.30
N GLN A 64 12.71 11.05 16.14
CA GLN A 64 11.72 11.05 17.21
C GLN A 64 11.05 9.68 17.43
N GLN A 65 11.34 8.69 16.58
CA GLN A 65 10.77 7.35 16.69
C GLN A 65 11.27 6.63 17.94
N GLY A 66 10.37 6.00 18.68
CA GLY A 66 10.69 5.23 19.90
C GLY A 66 11.18 6.05 21.10
N LEU A 67 11.19 7.38 21.02
CA LEU A 67 11.66 8.26 22.09
C LEU A 67 10.57 8.78 23.01
N ASP A 68 9.30 8.46 22.75
CA ASP A 68 8.13 8.95 23.48
C ASP A 68 8.27 8.89 25.00
N GLU A 69 8.56 7.70 25.53
CA GLU A 69 8.69 7.51 26.98
C GLU A 69 9.89 8.25 27.57
N ILE A 70 10.96 8.41 26.78
CA ILE A 70 12.20 9.07 27.21
C ILE A 70 11.99 10.58 27.22
N GLN A 71 11.32 11.12 26.20
CA GLN A 71 11.01 12.54 26.07
C GLN A 71 10.04 13.00 27.16
N GLU A 72 9.00 12.21 27.48
CA GLU A 72 8.08 12.51 28.58
C GLU A 72 8.79 12.46 29.94
N LYS A 73 9.63 11.44 30.20
CA LYS A 73 10.28 11.25 31.52
C LYS A 73 11.45 12.22 31.79
N TYR A 74 12.27 12.52 30.77
CA TYR A 74 13.54 13.24 30.97
C TYR A 74 13.58 14.62 30.33
N SER A 75 12.82 14.85 29.25
CA SER A 75 12.81 16.15 28.57
C SER A 75 11.61 17.02 28.96
N GLY A 76 10.64 16.45 29.67
CA GLY A 76 9.38 17.12 30.02
C GLY A 76 8.55 17.51 28.79
N ALA A 77 8.81 16.90 27.63
CA ALA A 77 8.06 17.14 26.41
C ALA A 77 6.69 16.49 26.53
N SER A 78 5.64 17.26 26.26
CA SER A 78 4.27 16.73 26.19
C SER A 78 4.06 16.13 24.80
N ILE A 79 3.75 14.83 24.74
CA ILE A 79 3.26 14.21 23.51
C ILE A 79 1.87 14.79 23.24
N ASP A 80 1.65 15.25 22.01
CA ASP A 80 0.33 15.72 21.59
C ASP A 80 -0.60 14.51 21.40
N ARG A 81 -1.49 14.30 22.37
CA ARG A 81 -2.45 13.19 22.39
C ARG A 81 -3.82 13.74 21.96
N GLY A 82 -4.16 13.50 20.70
CA GLY A 82 -5.45 13.88 20.12
C GLY A 82 -6.62 13.02 20.62
N GLU A 83 -7.80 13.30 20.07
CA GLU A 83 -9.06 12.65 20.46
C GLU A 83 -9.05 11.12 20.23
N PHE A 84 -8.39 10.67 19.17
CA PHE A 84 -8.29 9.25 18.79
C PHE A 84 -6.88 8.69 19.01
N TYR A 85 -6.22 9.11 20.08
CA TYR A 85 -4.86 8.66 20.39
C TYR A 85 -4.82 7.17 20.78
N ALA A 86 -4.06 6.38 20.01
CA ALA A 86 -3.70 5.01 20.30
C ALA A 86 -2.18 4.83 20.04
N PRO A 87 -1.38 4.54 21.08
CA PRO A 87 0.08 4.44 20.93
C PRO A 87 0.45 3.33 19.94
N ASP A 88 1.38 3.64 19.04
CA ASP A 88 1.94 2.65 18.11
C ASP A 88 2.86 1.69 18.88
N PRO A 89 2.62 0.36 18.85
CA PRO A 89 3.49 -0.63 19.47
C PRO A 89 4.94 -0.55 19.01
N ASN A 90 5.18 -0.10 17.77
CA ASN A 90 6.52 0.01 17.19
C ASN A 90 7.16 1.40 17.44
N GLY A 91 6.40 2.35 17.99
CA GLY A 91 6.86 3.72 18.24
C GLY A 91 7.23 4.51 16.99
N MET A 92 6.80 4.08 15.80
CA MET A 92 7.13 4.70 14.51
C MET A 92 6.12 5.80 14.13
N ARG A 93 4.85 5.63 14.50
CA ARG A 93 3.75 6.57 14.21
C ARG A 93 3.44 7.49 15.39
N THR A 94 2.77 8.61 15.09
CA THR A 94 2.36 9.66 16.03
C THR A 94 1.47 9.15 17.16
N GLY A 95 0.72 8.08 16.92
CA GLY A 95 -0.34 7.57 17.78
C GLY A 95 -1.68 8.24 17.55
N ASN A 96 -1.76 9.30 16.72
CA ASN A 96 -2.98 10.05 16.48
C ASN A 96 -3.73 9.49 15.26
N GLY A 97 -4.49 8.42 15.47
CA GLY A 97 -5.31 7.77 14.45
C GLY A 97 -6.46 8.63 13.94
N VAL A 98 -7.23 8.05 13.01
CA VAL A 98 -8.43 8.67 12.45
C VAL A 98 -9.67 8.30 13.27
N GLY A 99 -10.71 9.12 13.20
CA GLY A 99 -11.98 8.84 13.89
C GLY A 99 -12.72 7.61 13.32
N PRO A 100 -13.66 7.02 14.07
CA PRO A 100 -14.26 5.72 13.76
C PRO A 100 -14.96 5.67 12.39
N GLN A 101 -15.55 6.79 11.94
CA GLN A 101 -16.19 6.88 10.63
C GLN A 101 -15.18 6.74 9.47
N LEU A 102 -14.00 7.35 9.63
CA LEU A 102 -12.91 7.26 8.65
C LEU A 102 -12.23 5.90 8.74
N THR A 103 -12.08 5.34 9.94
CA THR A 103 -11.58 3.97 10.12
C THR A 103 -12.43 2.96 9.36
N GLN A 104 -13.76 3.04 9.45
CA GLN A 104 -14.67 2.18 8.66
C GLN A 104 -14.50 2.39 7.15
N THR A 105 -14.25 3.62 6.72
CA THR A 105 -13.97 3.91 5.29
C THR A 105 -12.68 3.23 4.85
N PHE A 106 -11.62 3.29 5.66
CA PHE A 106 -10.35 2.63 5.39
C PHE A 106 -10.52 1.11 5.37
N GLU A 107 -11.22 0.53 6.34
CA GLU A 107 -11.53 -0.90 6.40
C GLU A 107 -12.26 -1.37 5.14
N ALA A 108 -13.28 -0.63 4.69
CA ALA A 108 -14.04 -0.97 3.49
C ALA A 108 -13.17 -0.97 2.23
N VAL A 109 -12.37 0.09 2.04
CA VAL A 109 -11.49 0.20 0.86
C VAL A 109 -10.37 -0.84 0.89
N VAL A 110 -9.80 -1.13 2.07
CA VAL A 110 -8.79 -2.19 2.25
C VAL A 110 -9.38 -3.57 1.99
N ALA A 111 -10.60 -3.85 2.45
CA ALA A 111 -11.28 -5.12 2.21
C ALA A 111 -11.57 -5.35 0.72
N ASP A 112 -11.99 -4.29 0.01
CA ASP A 112 -12.20 -4.31 -1.43
C ASP A 112 -10.89 -4.57 -2.20
N ALA A 113 -9.80 -3.88 -1.84
CA ALA A 113 -8.48 -4.13 -2.41
C ALA A 113 -7.97 -5.55 -2.14
N ARG A 114 -8.14 -6.08 -0.92
CA ARG A 114 -7.79 -7.46 -0.58
C ARG A 114 -8.57 -8.49 -1.38
N THR A 115 -9.82 -8.20 -1.73
CA THR A 115 -10.64 -9.06 -2.59
C THR A 115 -10.04 -9.15 -4.00
N ALA A 116 -9.55 -8.05 -4.56
CA ALA A 116 -8.85 -8.04 -5.85
C ALA A 116 -7.49 -8.78 -5.83
N LEU A 117 -6.89 -8.90 -4.64
CA LEU A 117 -5.64 -9.62 -4.43
C LEU A 117 -5.84 -11.10 -4.05
N ASP A 118 -7.07 -11.58 -3.87
CA ASP A 118 -7.32 -12.93 -3.37
C ASP A 118 -6.83 -14.02 -4.36
N PRO A 119 -5.91 -14.92 -3.97
CA PRO A 119 -5.47 -16.02 -4.83
C PRO A 119 -6.60 -16.97 -5.24
N ALA A 120 -7.73 -16.99 -4.52
CA ALA A 120 -8.91 -17.75 -4.91
C ALA A 120 -9.48 -17.33 -6.28
N LEU A 121 -9.22 -16.10 -6.73
CA LEU A 121 -9.61 -15.64 -8.07
C LEU A 121 -8.95 -16.48 -9.17
N ALA A 122 -7.67 -16.83 -9.01
CA ALA A 122 -6.95 -17.69 -9.94
C ALA A 122 -7.60 -19.08 -10.04
N ARG A 123 -8.01 -19.65 -8.90
CA ARG A 123 -8.69 -20.95 -8.84
C ARG A 123 -10.04 -20.94 -9.54
N ARG A 124 -10.72 -19.79 -9.54
CA ARG A 124 -11.98 -19.53 -10.25
C ARG A 124 -11.77 -19.14 -11.71
N ARG A 125 -10.51 -19.14 -12.21
CA ARG A 125 -10.12 -18.71 -13.55
C ARG A 125 -10.50 -17.26 -13.88
N GLN A 126 -10.53 -16.40 -12.86
CA GLN A 126 -10.75 -14.97 -13.04
C GLN A 126 -9.41 -14.28 -13.24
N ALA A 127 -9.28 -13.54 -14.35
CA ALA A 127 -8.09 -12.77 -14.64
C ALA A 127 -8.04 -11.53 -13.75
N CYS A 128 -6.83 -11.15 -13.38
CA CYS A 128 -6.54 -9.90 -12.68
C CYS A 128 -6.21 -8.85 -13.74
N SER A 129 -7.01 -7.79 -13.80
CA SER A 129 -6.81 -6.66 -14.70
C SER A 129 -5.98 -5.57 -14.03
N ALA A 130 -5.10 -4.91 -14.79
CA ALA A 130 -4.33 -3.76 -14.29
C ALA A 130 -5.27 -2.59 -13.96
N GLU A 131 -6.29 -2.38 -14.80
CA GLU A 131 -7.31 -1.34 -14.64
C GLU A 131 -8.06 -1.50 -13.31
N ASP A 132 -8.48 -2.72 -12.97
CA ASP A 132 -9.14 -3.02 -11.69
C ASP A 132 -8.23 -2.67 -10.51
N LEU A 133 -6.94 -3.05 -10.56
CA LEU A 133 -5.98 -2.76 -9.50
C LEU A 133 -5.69 -1.25 -9.37
N GLU A 134 -5.58 -0.54 -10.49
CA GLU A 134 -5.40 0.91 -10.52
C GLU A 134 -6.62 1.64 -9.93
N GLU A 135 -7.84 1.14 -10.18
CA GLU A 135 -9.07 1.64 -9.55
C GLU A 135 -9.01 1.45 -8.02
N LYS A 136 -8.62 0.27 -7.53
CA LYS A 136 -8.46 0.05 -6.08
C LYS A 136 -7.43 1.01 -5.48
N LEU A 137 -6.33 1.27 -6.19
CA LEU A 137 -5.31 2.22 -5.75
C LEU A 137 -5.84 3.65 -5.70
N ALA A 138 -6.63 4.07 -6.70
CA ALA A 138 -7.27 5.37 -6.73
C ALA A 138 -8.27 5.54 -5.56
N ASN A 139 -9.05 4.51 -5.26
CA ASN A 139 -9.98 4.51 -4.11
C ASN A 139 -9.24 4.65 -2.78
N MET A 140 -8.12 3.92 -2.62
CA MET A 140 -7.24 4.05 -1.44
C MET A 140 -6.65 5.46 -1.31
N ARG A 141 -6.19 6.04 -2.43
CA ARG A 141 -5.72 7.44 -2.45
C ARG A 141 -6.82 8.40 -2.00
N GLY A 142 -8.04 8.25 -2.53
CA GLY A 142 -9.18 9.06 -2.15
C GLY A 142 -9.48 9.00 -0.65
N ALA A 143 -9.45 7.79 -0.07
CA ALA A 143 -9.63 7.60 1.37
C ALA A 143 -8.57 8.34 2.20
N VAL A 144 -7.30 8.26 1.80
CA VAL A 144 -6.20 8.98 2.48
C VAL A 144 -6.38 10.50 2.39
N VAL A 145 -6.71 11.03 1.21
CA VAL A 145 -6.96 12.47 1.02
C VAL A 145 -8.15 12.96 1.86
N MET A 146 -9.20 12.13 2.01
CA MET A 146 -10.34 12.47 2.87
C MET A 146 -9.95 12.54 4.35
N ALA A 147 -9.09 11.64 4.83
CA ALA A 147 -8.65 11.63 6.22
C ALA A 147 -7.57 12.68 6.52
N PHE A 148 -6.69 12.96 5.55
CA PHE A 148 -5.55 13.86 5.68
C PHE A 148 -5.54 14.88 4.52
N PRO A 149 -6.44 15.87 4.53
CA PRO A 149 -6.57 16.84 3.43
C PRO A 149 -5.34 17.75 3.25
N MET A 150 -4.53 17.89 4.31
CA MET A 150 -3.26 18.62 4.26
C MET A 150 -2.08 17.75 3.78
N GLY A 151 -2.34 16.50 3.40
CA GLY A 151 -1.33 15.52 3.03
C GLY A 151 -0.74 14.78 4.22
N LEU A 152 0.05 13.76 3.89
CA LEU A 152 0.88 13.02 4.82
C LEU A 152 2.32 13.52 4.73
N PRO A 153 3.16 13.31 5.76
CA PRO A 153 4.58 13.57 5.67
C PRO A 153 5.23 12.82 4.48
N GLU A 154 6.21 13.44 3.82
CA GLU A 154 6.88 12.86 2.65
C GLU A 154 7.57 11.52 2.93
N PHE A 155 7.97 11.29 4.19
CA PHE A 155 8.58 10.05 4.64
C PHE A 155 7.56 8.99 5.11
N ASP A 156 6.27 9.28 5.09
CA ASP A 156 5.25 8.31 5.48
C ASP A 156 5.15 7.19 4.43
N THR A 157 5.14 5.94 4.89
CA THR A 157 5.09 4.78 4.00
C THR A 157 3.84 4.75 3.13
N VAL A 158 2.69 5.26 3.60
CA VAL A 158 1.47 5.35 2.81
C VAL A 158 1.63 6.40 1.71
N ALA A 159 2.24 7.55 2.02
CA ALA A 159 2.52 8.60 1.04
C ALA A 159 3.46 8.09 -0.06
N LEU A 160 4.60 7.53 0.33
CA LEU A 160 5.59 6.95 -0.59
C LEU A 160 4.97 5.84 -1.45
N THR A 161 4.17 4.96 -0.85
CA THR A 161 3.51 3.86 -1.58
C THR A 161 2.48 4.42 -2.56
N LEU A 162 1.75 5.49 -2.23
CA LEU A 162 0.80 6.14 -3.14
C LEU A 162 1.49 6.99 -4.21
N GLU A 163 2.65 7.57 -3.94
CA GLU A 163 3.38 8.44 -4.87
C GLU A 163 4.32 7.71 -5.82
N SER A 164 4.66 6.45 -5.53
CA SER A 164 5.45 5.56 -6.41
C SER A 164 4.75 5.26 -7.75
N ALA A 165 4.39 6.27 -8.52
CA ALA A 165 4.29 6.16 -9.96
C ALA A 165 5.71 5.88 -10.43
N ASP A 166 5.94 4.67 -10.94
CA ASP A 166 7.20 4.27 -11.55
C ASP A 166 8.39 4.24 -10.57
N GLY A 167 8.46 3.18 -9.78
CA GLY A 167 9.63 2.81 -8.97
C GLY A 167 10.88 2.48 -9.79
N LEU A 168 11.33 3.44 -10.58
CA LEU A 168 12.60 3.43 -11.29
C LEU A 168 13.38 4.73 -11.06
N GLU A 169 12.75 5.86 -10.74
CA GLU A 169 13.48 7.10 -10.46
C GLU A 169 14.46 6.90 -9.29
N GLY A 170 15.76 6.97 -9.60
CA GLY A 170 16.86 6.77 -8.65
C GLY A 170 17.40 5.34 -8.51
N THR A 171 16.81 4.35 -9.19
CA THR A 171 17.38 2.99 -9.25
C THR A 171 18.33 2.84 -10.44
N ALA A 172 19.27 1.88 -10.38
CA ALA A 172 20.17 1.60 -11.50
C ALA A 172 19.43 1.32 -12.83
N ALA A 173 18.18 0.83 -12.75
CA ALA A 173 17.33 0.59 -13.91
C ALA A 173 16.79 1.87 -14.58
N SER A 174 16.79 3.03 -13.89
CA SER A 174 16.51 4.33 -14.54
C SER A 174 17.67 4.81 -15.43
N GLN A 175 18.91 4.38 -15.16
CA GLN A 175 20.09 4.82 -15.92
C GLN A 175 20.36 4.00 -17.19
N VAL A 176 19.59 2.96 -17.48
CA VAL A 176 19.83 2.06 -18.63
C VAL A 176 19.14 2.54 -19.93
N ARG A 177 18.37 3.64 -19.90
CA ARG A 177 17.83 4.26 -21.11
C ARG A 177 18.74 5.40 -21.58
N SER A 178 19.82 5.07 -22.28
CA SER A 178 20.56 6.00 -23.16
C SER A 178 20.99 5.29 -24.44
#